data_AF-A0A8T4R797-F1
#
_entry.id   AF-A0A8T4R797-F1
#
_cell.length_a   1.000
_cell.length_b   1.000
_cell.length_c   1.000
_cell.angle_alpha   90.00
_cell.angle_beta   90.00
_cell.angle_gamma   90.00
#
_symmetry.space_group_name_H-M   'P 1'
#
loop_
_entity.id
_entity.type
_entity.pdbx_description
1 polymer ?
#
loop_
_entity_poly.entity_id
_entity_poly.type
_entity_poly.pdbx_seq_one_letter_code
_entity_poly.pdbx_strand_id
1 'polypeptide(L)'
;MIDSGCVVVMTTQCLFGAVNMNVYDKGRDLLDLGVISGKDMLGNTALVKLSWLLGNYKREEVLKLIGENLRGEINERIGYEKDFFSLNLFFHA
;
A
#
# COMPACT_ATOMS: atom_id res chain seq x y z
N MET A 1 10.39 7.09 -15.04
CA MET A 1 9.09 7.30 -14.38
C MET A 1 9.24 8.15 -13.12
N ILE A 2 10.09 7.75 -12.17
CA ILE A 2 10.32 8.60 -10.99
C ILE A 2 11.04 9.90 -11.37
N ASP A 3 12.07 9.81 -12.22
CA ASP A 3 12.79 10.98 -12.77
C ASP A 3 11.89 11.93 -13.59
N SER A 4 10.78 11.41 -14.14
CA SER A 4 9.79 12.21 -14.88
C SER A 4 8.74 12.83 -13.96
N GLY A 5 8.90 12.74 -12.64
CA GLY A 5 7.97 13.33 -11.69
C GLY A 5 6.70 12.52 -11.46
N CYS A 6 6.68 11.22 -11.77
CA CYS A 6 5.56 10.34 -11.41
C CYS A 6 5.68 9.86 -9.95
N VAL A 7 4.56 9.68 -9.26
CA VAL A 7 4.52 9.05 -7.93
C VAL A 7 4.30 7.56 -8.15
N VAL A 8 5.16 6.71 -7.60
CA VAL A 8 5.07 5.26 -7.73
C VAL A 8 4.90 4.66 -6.35
N VAL A 9 3.83 3.87 -6.18
CA VAL A 9 3.48 3.19 -4.94
C VAL A 9 3.54 1.68 -5.21
N MET A 10 4.25 0.95 -4.36
CA MET A 10 4.33 -0.51 -4.42
C MET A 10 3.33 -1.13 -3.44
N THR A 11 2.45 -1.98 -3.94
CA THR A 11 1.54 -2.83 -3.15
C THR A 11 1.80 -4.31 -3.45
N THR A 12 1.32 -5.19 -2.58
CA THR A 12 1.35 -6.63 -2.86
C THR A 12 0.16 -7.05 -3.73
N GLN A 13 0.33 -8.14 -4.49
CA GLN A 13 -0.76 -8.82 -5.20
C GLN A 13 -1.59 -9.70 -4.26
N CYS A 14 -1.05 -10.03 -3.09
CA CYS A 14 -1.77 -10.78 -2.07
C CYS A 14 -2.91 -9.91 -1.50
N LEU A 15 -4.07 -10.52 -1.28
CA LEU A 15 -5.18 -9.85 -0.61
C LEU A 15 -4.88 -9.52 0.86
N PHE A 16 -4.03 -10.34 1.50
CA PHE A 16 -3.69 -10.22 2.92
C PHE A 16 -2.19 -10.07 3.12
N GLY A 17 -1.83 -9.28 4.12
CA GLY A 17 -0.45 -9.03 4.51
C GLY A 17 -0.01 -7.59 4.24
N ALA A 18 1.14 -7.24 4.82
CA ALA A 18 1.78 -5.94 4.62
C ALA A 18 3.03 -6.10 3.74
N VAL A 19 3.29 -5.11 2.91
CA VAL A 19 4.55 -4.97 2.19
C VAL A 19 5.64 -4.49 3.16
N ASN A 20 6.76 -5.21 3.17
CA ASN A 20 7.99 -4.76 3.81
C ASN A 20 9.14 -4.77 2.80
N MET A 21 9.46 -3.59 2.25
CA MET A 21 10.50 -3.43 1.24
C MET A 21 11.93 -3.49 1.83
N ASN A 22 12.08 -3.53 3.16
CA ASN A 22 13.41 -3.60 3.80
C ASN A 22 13.95 -5.03 3.94
N VAL A 23 13.14 -6.07 3.69
CA VAL A 23 13.56 -7.47 3.91
C VAL A 23 14.53 -7.94 2.84
N TYR A 24 14.21 -7.70 1.57
CA TYR A 24 14.95 -8.21 0.43
C TYR A 24 15.68 -7.09 -0.32
N ASP A 25 16.83 -7.41 -0.93
CA ASP A 25 17.64 -6.45 -1.70
C ASP A 25 16.81 -5.70 -2.73
N LYS A 26 15.94 -6.41 -3.47
CA LYS A 26 15.08 -5.79 -4.49
C LYS A 26 14.06 -4.79 -3.94
N GLY A 27 13.61 -4.97 -2.71
CA GLY A 27 12.75 -3.98 -2.06
C GLY A 27 13.54 -2.71 -1.71
N ARG A 28 14.79 -2.87 -1.26
CA ARG A 28 15.68 -1.74 -0.97
C ARG A 28 16.08 -0.99 -2.24
N ASP A 29 16.39 -1.71 -3.32
CA ASP A 29 16.63 -1.11 -4.64
C ASP A 29 15.46 -0.21 -5.07
N LEU A 30 14.22 -0.63 -4.81
CA LEU A 30 13.02 0.17 -5.14
C LEU A 30 12.85 1.39 -4.24
N LEU A 31 13.15 1.28 -2.94
CA LEU A 31 13.16 2.43 -2.02
C LEU A 31 14.18 3.47 -2.48
N ASP A 32 15.39 3.03 -2.85
CA ASP A 32 16.47 3.90 -3.31
C ASP A 32 16.12 4.61 -4.63
N LEU A 33 15.35 3.96 -5.49
CA LEU A 33 14.79 4.56 -6.71
C LEU A 33 13.66 5.57 -6.43
N GLY A 34 13.16 5.66 -5.20
CA GLY A 34 12.10 6.59 -4.78
C GLY A 34 10.68 6.01 -4.80
N VAL A 35 10.54 4.67 -4.87
CA VAL A 35 9.24 4.00 -4.78
C VAL A 35 8.74 4.00 -3.35
N ILE A 36 7.46 4.29 -3.15
CA ILE A 36 6.84 4.40 -1.83
C ILE A 36 6.19 3.07 -1.47
N SER A 37 6.40 2.60 -0.24
CA SER A 37 5.71 1.42 0.29
C SER A 37 4.23 1.72 0.51
N GLY A 38 3.36 0.91 -0.08
CA GLY A 38 1.92 0.92 0.17
C GLY A 38 1.50 0.28 1.50
N LYS A 39 2.46 -0.22 2.30
CA LYS A 39 2.22 -0.89 3.59
C LYS A 39 1.22 -2.05 3.42
N ASP A 40 0.11 -2.03 4.15
CA ASP A 40 -0.96 -3.03 4.10
C ASP A 40 -2.18 -2.59 3.27
N MET A 41 -2.08 -1.50 2.50
CA MET A 41 -3.15 -1.10 1.59
C MET A 41 -3.37 -2.15 0.50
N LEU A 42 -4.64 -2.44 0.21
CA LEU A 42 -5.03 -3.14 -1.01
C LEU A 42 -4.60 -2.32 -2.24
N GLY A 43 -4.18 -2.99 -3.32
CA GLY A 43 -3.78 -2.32 -4.56
C GLY A 43 -4.85 -1.37 -5.11
N ASN A 44 -6.12 -1.77 -5.05
CA ASN A 44 -7.24 -0.92 -5.47
C ASN A 44 -7.42 0.32 -4.57
N THR A 45 -7.25 0.16 -3.26
CA THR A 45 -7.34 1.28 -2.30
C THR A 45 -6.18 2.26 -2.51
N ALA A 46 -4.97 1.76 -2.74
CA ALA A 46 -3.82 2.60 -3.06
C ALA A 46 -4.03 3.37 -4.38
N LEU A 47 -4.62 2.75 -5.39
CA LEU A 47 -4.95 3.42 -6.66
C LEU A 47 -5.95 4.56 -6.46
N VAL A 48 -7.04 4.32 -5.75
CA VAL A 48 -8.07 5.35 -5.48
C VAL A 48 -7.49 6.47 -4.63
N LYS A 49 -6.73 6.14 -3.58
CA LYS A 49 -6.06 7.11 -2.72
C LYS A 49 -5.07 7.97 -3.51
N LEU A 50 -4.23 7.37 -4.35
CA LEU A 50 -3.28 8.09 -5.18
C LEU A 50 -4.00 9.02 -6.18
N SER A 51 -5.07 8.54 -6.81
CA SER A 51 -5.88 9.33 -7.74
C SER A 51 -6.49 10.55 -7.06
N TRP A 52 -7.04 10.36 -5.86
CA TRP A 52 -7.60 11.45 -5.06
C TRP A 52 -6.52 12.44 -4.61
N LEU A 53 -5.38 11.95 -4.13
CA LEU A 53 -4.28 12.82 -3.69
C LEU A 53 -3.72 13.67 -4.84
N LEU A 54 -3.51 13.08 -6.02
CA LEU A 54 -3.03 13.80 -7.20
C LEU A 54 -4.01 14.86 -7.71
N GLY A 55 -5.32 14.69 -7.47
CA GLY A 55 -6.33 15.67 -7.82
C GLY A 55 -6.47 16.84 -6.85
N ASN A 56 -5.95 16.72 -5.62
CA ASN A 56 -6.21 17.67 -4.52
C ASN A 56 -4.94 18.31 -3.93
N TYR A 57 -3.76 17.72 -4.13
CA TYR A 57 -2.52 18.15 -3.48
C TYR A 57 -1.35 18.26 -4.47
N LYS A 58 -0.33 19.03 -4.08
CA LYS A 58 0.93 19.07 -4.84
C LYS A 58 1.73 17.79 -4.65
N ARG A 59 2.58 17.46 -5.62
CA ARG A 59 3.39 16.23 -5.62
C ARG A 59 4.12 16.02 -4.29
N GLU A 60 4.73 17.04 -3.72
CA GLU A 60 5.52 16.95 -2.48
C GLU A 60 4.66 16.54 -1.27
N GLU A 61 3.40 16.97 -1.26
CA GLU A 61 2.41 16.59 -0.25
C GLU A 61 1.90 15.18 -0.48
N VAL A 62 1.65 14.80 -1.75
CA VAL A 62 1.24 13.44 -2.14
C VAL A 62 2.27 12.40 -1.67
N LEU A 63 3.56 12.67 -1.84
CA LEU A 63 4.65 11.78 -1.40
C LEU A 63 4.60 11.49 0.12
N LYS A 64 4.10 12.44 0.91
CA LYS A 64 3.93 12.27 2.36
C LYS A 64 2.60 11.58 2.67
N LEU A 65 1.50 12.13 2.15
CA LEU A 65 0.13 11.71 2.48
C LEU A 65 -0.21 10.29 2.01
N ILE A 66 0.44 9.79 0.96
CA ILE A 66 0.18 8.43 0.48
C ILE A 66 0.56 7.35 1.51
N GLY A 67 1.60 7.60 2.32
CA GLY A 67 2.06 6.71 3.38
C GLY A 67 1.37 6.90 4.73
N GLU A 68 0.58 7.96 4.90
CA GLU A 68 -0.13 8.29 6.13
C GLU A 68 -1.53 7.67 6.15
N ASN A 69 -2.00 7.23 7.32
CA ASN A 69 -3.37 6.74 7.45
C ASN A 69 -4.35 7.92 7.50
N LEU A 70 -5.24 8.03 6.50
CA LEU A 70 -6.21 9.12 6.42
C LEU A 70 -7.63 8.71 6.84
N ARG A 71 -8.06 7.50 6.49
CA ARG A 71 -9.44 7.00 6.64
C ARG A 71 -9.51 5.51 7.02
N GLY A 72 -8.46 4.95 7.59
CA GLY A 72 -8.40 3.55 8.03
C GLY A 72 -7.86 2.60 6.95
N GLU A 73 -7.27 3.12 5.88
CA GLU A 73 -6.73 2.30 4.79
C GLU A 73 -5.37 1.68 5.10
N ILE A 74 -4.67 2.16 6.13
CA ILE A 74 -3.38 1.62 6.61
C ILE A 74 -3.53 1.26 8.08
N ASN A 75 -3.09 0.05 8.46
CA ASN A 75 -3.01 -0.37 9.85
C ASN A 75 -1.56 -0.29 10.35
N GLU A 76 -1.39 0.12 11.61
CA GLU A 76 -0.07 0.08 12.26
C GLU A 76 0.41 -1.37 12.50
N ARG A 77 -0.54 -2.29 12.70
CA ARG A 77 -0.28 -3.69 12.96
C ARG A 77 -1.38 -4.56 12.35
N ILE A 78 -0.97 -5.66 11.73
CA ILE A 78 -1.88 -6.72 11.31
C ILE A 78 -2.14 -7.65 12.50
N GLY A 79 -3.40 -7.71 12.93
CA GLY A 79 -3.87 -8.63 13.95
C GLY A 79 -4.23 -10.01 13.36
N TYR A 80 -4.33 -11.01 14.23
CA TYR A 80 -4.87 -12.32 13.87
C TYR A 80 -6.34 -12.38 14.26
N GLU A 81 -7.23 -12.52 13.27
CA GLU A 81 -8.64 -12.82 13.51
C GLU A 81 -8.90 -14.32 13.31
N LYS A 82 -9.35 -14.99 14.38
CA LYS A 82 -9.69 -16.42 14.37
C LYS A 82 -10.83 -16.76 13.42
N ASP A 83 -11.75 -15.82 13.20
CA ASP A 83 -12.99 -16.06 12.45
C ASP A 83 -12.86 -15.84 10.93
N PHE A 84 -11.70 -15.37 10.48
CA PHE A 84 -11.47 -15.08 9.07
C PHE A 84 -11.47 -16.35 8.19
N PHE A 85 -10.98 -17.47 8.72
CA PHE A 85 -10.97 -18.76 8.02
C PHE A 85 -12.30 -19.53 8.13
N SER A 86 -13.09 -19.27 9.17
CA SER A 86 -14.34 -20.02 9.40
C SER A 86 -15.47 -19.56 8.48
N LEU A 87 -15.53 -18.29 8.06
CA LEU A 87 -16.54 -17.83 7.08
C LEU A 87 -16.23 -18.21 5.63
N ASN A 88 -14.95 -18.28 5.24
CA ASN A 88 -14.57 -18.56 3.85
C ASN A 88 -14.71 -20.03 3.46
N LEU A 89 -14.80 -20.95 4.41
CA LEU A 89 -15.07 -22.37 4.14
C LEU A 89 -16.56 -22.64 3.80
N PHE A 90 -17.48 -21.72 4.12
CA PHE A 90 -18.91 -21.87 3.84
C PHE A 90 -19.34 -21.33 2.46
N PHE A 91 -18.54 -20.50 1.81
CA PHE A 91 -18.86 -19.92 0.49
C PHE A 91 -18.16 -20.60 -0.69
N HIS A 92 -17.41 -21.68 -0.45
CA HIS A 92 -16.72 -22.47 -1.50
C HIS A 92 -16.90 -23.99 -1.33
N ALA A 93 -17.99 -24.45 -0.71
CA ALA A 93 -18.42 -25.84 -0.69
C ALA A 93 -19.73 -26.01 -1.46
#